data_AF-A0A8S1P4C8-F1
#
_entry.id   AF-A0A8S1P4C8-F1
#
_cell.length_a   1.000
_cell.length_b   1.000
_cell.length_c   1.000
_cell.angle_alpha   90.00
_cell.angle_beta   90.00
_cell.angle_gamma   90.00
#
_symmetry.space_group_name_H-M   'P 1'
#
loop_
_entity.id
_entity.type
_entity.pdbx_description
1 polymer ?
#
loop_
_entity_poly.entity_id
_entity_poly.type
_entity_poly.pdbx_seq_one_letter_code
_entity_poly.pdbx_strand_id
1 'polypeptide(L)'
;MNKIFKESSFNIFNEQKNDILQDDNTISNHVQMKQLNLQLQHFKLYQDVLNEALNQYDLIIQTISSLSNEFKDIQLQQFKQYISKFEKDSSLMQKFTQFDQIEAELKLHKQEKESLQNQLTESEKINLGNQQVIKDLKKNDAEQIKLMSDLKRQYESQSIKIKELEQQKTQFEIIVKEKEGALQMCQKQNEKNEEMLKQLKQTMDWQFSQSLTFSTIYKNSNCSITQNGKVIETNQYGWQCCMCDQMIPKNGLIQFAIKIIEISSIMIGIGFRDIVQSRNYGNCYDIGQGTYNIYYNGQCYNHDQQDKHTQQIAFPFSTNDIIIVEVDIQKKYVKWTKQSTNQSFTLNIDTSKDLYPCVHLNSRCKVEILNQVFK
;
A
#
# COMPACT_ATOMS: atom_id res chain seq x y z
N MET A 1 -12.30 -12.92 -23.13
CA MET A 1 -12.48 -12.03 -21.96
C MET A 1 -13.86 -12.15 -21.29
N ASN A 2 -14.99 -12.21 -21.99
CA ASN A 2 -16.33 -12.35 -21.37
C ASN A 2 -16.67 -13.72 -20.72
N LYS A 3 -15.71 -14.63 -20.60
CA LYS A 3 -15.89 -15.94 -19.93
C LYS A 3 -15.10 -16.09 -18.62
N ILE A 4 -14.20 -15.15 -18.30
CA ILE A 4 -13.35 -15.20 -17.09
C ILE A 4 -13.93 -14.35 -15.95
N PHE A 5 -14.84 -13.41 -16.23
CA PHE A 5 -15.47 -12.57 -15.20
C PHE A 5 -16.79 -13.10 -14.64
N LYS A 6 -17.22 -14.32 -15.01
CA LYS A 6 -18.51 -14.89 -14.57
C LYS A 6 -18.43 -15.76 -13.31
N GLU A 7 -17.25 -15.97 -12.72
CA GLU A 7 -17.08 -16.86 -11.56
C GLU A 7 -16.56 -16.19 -10.28
N SER A 8 -16.51 -14.85 -10.22
CA SER A 8 -16.13 -14.12 -9.00
C SER A 8 -17.33 -13.53 -8.24
N SER A 9 -18.44 -14.26 -8.18
CA SER A 9 -19.52 -14.00 -7.23
C SER A 9 -19.27 -14.80 -5.96
N PHE A 10 -18.46 -14.26 -5.04
CA PHE A 10 -18.26 -14.88 -3.73
C PHE A 10 -19.23 -14.28 -2.71
N ASN A 11 -20.16 -15.13 -2.27
CA ASN A 11 -21.05 -14.92 -1.14
C ASN A 11 -20.26 -14.52 0.10
N ILE A 12 -20.53 -13.33 0.61
CA ILE A 12 -20.19 -12.94 1.97
C ILE A 12 -21.52 -12.78 2.69
N PHE A 13 -21.97 -13.79 3.43
CA PHE A 13 -22.54 -13.64 4.78
C PHE A 13 -22.91 -14.99 5.45
N ASN A 14 -22.58 -15.05 6.74
CA ASN A 14 -23.12 -15.85 7.85
C ASN A 14 -22.68 -17.31 8.07
N GLU A 15 -21.93 -17.51 9.17
CA GLU A 15 -22.34 -18.29 10.36
C GLU A 15 -21.37 -17.94 11.53
N GLN A 16 -21.86 -17.21 12.54
CA GLN A 16 -22.28 -17.68 13.88
C GLN A 16 -21.16 -18.01 14.90
N LYS A 17 -21.18 -17.17 15.95
CA LYS A 17 -20.81 -17.37 17.37
C LYS A 17 -20.26 -18.74 17.79
N ASN A 18 -19.14 -18.71 18.52
CA ASN A 18 -19.11 -19.18 19.91
C ASN A 18 -17.92 -18.61 20.67
N ASP A 19 -18.17 -18.39 21.96
CA ASP A 19 -17.28 -17.88 23.00
C ASP A 19 -15.99 -18.72 23.12
N ILE A 20 -14.85 -18.06 23.33
CA ILE A 20 -13.76 -18.44 24.25
C ILE A 20 -12.80 -17.23 24.34
N LEU A 21 -12.70 -16.66 25.53
CA LEU A 21 -11.74 -15.64 25.95
C LEU A 21 -10.33 -16.22 25.97
N GLN A 22 -9.43 -15.79 25.08
CA GLN A 22 -7.98 -15.95 25.22
C GLN A 22 -7.20 -14.97 24.30
N ASP A 23 -6.46 -14.06 24.93
CA ASP A 23 -5.39 -13.18 24.40
C ASP A 23 -5.59 -12.53 23.01
N ASP A 24 -6.44 -11.50 22.98
CA ASP A 24 -6.94 -10.80 21.77
C ASP A 24 -5.91 -9.97 20.99
N ASN A 25 -4.74 -9.62 21.53
CA ASN A 25 -3.80 -8.72 20.82
C ASN A 25 -2.83 -9.45 19.89
N THR A 26 -2.52 -10.72 20.14
CA THR A 26 -1.65 -11.52 19.26
C THR A 26 -2.41 -12.11 18.09
N ILE A 27 -3.69 -12.47 18.31
CA ILE A 27 -4.59 -12.99 17.28
C ILE A 27 -5.00 -11.87 16.31
N SER A 28 -5.27 -10.65 16.82
CA SER A 28 -5.59 -9.49 15.98
C SER A 28 -4.46 -9.12 15.02
N ASN A 29 -3.20 -9.09 15.49
CA ASN A 29 -2.04 -8.86 14.63
C ASN A 29 -1.84 -9.97 13.59
N HIS A 30 -2.15 -11.22 13.93
CA HIS A 30 -2.05 -12.33 12.99
C HIS A 30 -3.16 -12.30 11.93
N VAL A 31 -4.38 -11.90 12.30
CA VAL A 31 -5.50 -11.68 11.37
C VAL A 31 -5.23 -10.49 10.45
N GLN A 32 -4.70 -9.38 10.98
CA GLN A 32 -4.31 -8.21 10.18
C GLN A 32 -3.15 -8.52 9.24
N MET A 33 -2.14 -9.28 9.67
CA MET A 33 -1.06 -9.75 8.80
C MET A 33 -1.54 -10.72 7.72
N LYS A 34 -2.49 -11.61 8.04
CA LYS A 34 -3.16 -12.47 7.03
C LYS A 34 -3.93 -11.63 6.02
N GLN A 35 -4.63 -10.60 6.47
CA GLN A 35 -5.41 -9.73 5.60
C GLN A 35 -4.52 -8.83 4.73
N LEU A 36 -3.42 -8.33 5.28
CA LEU A 36 -2.40 -7.60 4.52
C LEU A 36 -1.71 -8.51 3.50
N ASN A 37 -1.39 -9.76 3.87
CA ASN A 37 -0.85 -10.74 2.91
C ASN A 37 -1.86 -11.07 1.81
N LEU A 38 -3.15 -11.17 2.13
CA LEU A 38 -4.19 -11.35 1.13
C LEU A 38 -4.28 -10.13 0.19
N GLN A 39 -4.20 -8.92 0.74
CA GLN A 39 -4.18 -7.68 -0.05
C GLN A 39 -2.94 -7.58 -0.94
N LEU A 40 -1.77 -8.01 -0.46
CA LEU A 40 -0.54 -8.08 -1.24
C LEU A 40 -0.61 -9.14 -2.34
N GLN A 41 -1.23 -10.29 -2.06
CA GLN A 41 -1.50 -11.31 -3.08
C GLN A 41 -2.49 -10.81 -4.14
N HIS A 42 -3.52 -10.07 -3.73
CA HIS A 42 -4.46 -9.45 -4.66
C HIS A 42 -3.77 -8.36 -5.49
N PHE A 43 -2.92 -7.54 -4.89
CA PHE A 43 -2.14 -6.53 -5.60
C PHE A 43 -1.19 -7.17 -6.63
N LYS A 44 -0.54 -8.29 -6.25
CA LYS A 44 0.29 -9.07 -7.16
C LYS A 44 -0.52 -9.67 -8.32
N LEU A 45 -1.70 -10.23 -8.04
CA LEU A 45 -2.62 -10.71 -9.07
C LEU A 45 -3.06 -9.58 -10.01
N TYR A 46 -3.37 -8.39 -9.48
CA TYR A 46 -3.68 -7.21 -10.28
C TYR A 46 -2.50 -6.79 -11.16
N GLN A 47 -1.29 -6.80 -10.62
CA GLN A 47 -0.08 -6.49 -11.37
C GLN A 47 0.19 -7.51 -12.48
N ASP A 48 -0.01 -8.81 -12.20
CA ASP A 48 0.13 -9.89 -13.18
C ASP A 48 -0.91 -9.78 -14.30
N VAL A 49 -2.17 -9.45 -13.96
CA VAL A 49 -3.24 -9.19 -14.95
C VAL A 49 -2.94 -7.93 -15.79
N LEU A 50 -2.39 -6.88 -15.17
CA LEU A 50 -2.02 -5.66 -15.89
C LEU A 50 -0.85 -5.91 -16.86
N ASN A 51 0.15 -6.68 -16.42
CA ASN A 51 1.29 -7.07 -17.25
C ASN A 51 0.85 -7.98 -18.41
N GLU A 52 -0.05 -8.93 -18.16
CA GLU A 52 -0.63 -9.77 -19.22
C GLU A 52 -1.44 -8.93 -20.23
N ALA A 53 -2.21 -7.94 -19.76
CA ALA A 53 -2.95 -7.03 -20.63
C ALA A 53 -2.01 -6.14 -21.48
N LEU A 54 -0.89 -5.67 -20.90
CA LEU A 54 0.14 -4.92 -21.62
C LEU A 54 0.85 -5.80 -22.66
N ASN A 55 1.20 -7.05 -22.32
CA ASN A 55 1.78 -8.01 -23.26
C ASN A 55 0.82 -8.32 -24.42
N GLN A 56 -0.48 -8.45 -24.15
CA GLN A 56 -1.50 -8.63 -25.20
C GLN A 56 -1.66 -7.37 -26.06
N TYR A 57 -1.54 -6.17 -25.46
CA TYR A 57 -1.54 -4.91 -26.20
C TYR A 57 -0.34 -4.82 -27.16
N ASP A 58 0.86 -5.17 -26.70
CA ASP A 58 2.07 -5.20 -27.52
C ASP A 58 1.96 -6.22 -28.65
N LEU A 59 1.38 -7.39 -28.39
CA LEU A 59 1.10 -8.40 -29.41
C LEU A 59 0.11 -7.89 -30.47
N ILE A 60 -0.93 -7.15 -30.06
CA ILE A 60 -1.89 -6.52 -30.97
C ILE A 60 -1.20 -5.45 -31.81
N ILE A 61 -0.33 -4.61 -31.23
CA ILE A 61 0.41 -3.57 -31.97
C ILE A 61 1.40 -4.20 -32.96
N GLN A 62 2.09 -5.28 -32.59
CA GLN A 62 2.96 -6.03 -33.50
C GLN A 62 2.16 -6.67 -34.65
N THR A 63 0.97 -7.21 -34.36
CA THR A 63 0.08 -7.80 -35.37
C THR A 63 -0.44 -6.74 -36.34
N ILE A 64 -0.84 -5.56 -35.84
CA ILE A 64 -1.26 -4.41 -36.66
C ILE A 64 -0.10 -3.95 -37.57
N SER A 65 1.11 -3.91 -37.04
CA SER A 65 2.31 -3.52 -37.80
C SER A 65 2.66 -4.54 -38.88
N SER A 66 2.52 -5.85 -38.60
CA SER A 66 2.71 -6.93 -39.57
C SER A 66 1.69 -6.87 -40.72
N LEU A 67 0.40 -6.70 -40.39
CA LEU A 67 -0.67 -6.60 -41.38
C LEU A 67 -0.56 -5.33 -42.24
N SER A 68 -0.06 -4.22 -41.68
CA SER A 68 0.19 -2.99 -42.43
C SER A 68 1.30 -3.13 -43.47
N ASN A 69 2.34 -3.91 -43.16
CA ASN A 69 3.44 -4.17 -44.10
C ASN A 69 3.03 -5.15 -45.21
N GLU A 70 2.25 -6.19 -44.88
CA GLU A 70 1.72 -7.15 -45.85
C GLU A 70 0.74 -6.48 -46.86
N PHE A 71 -0.05 -5.51 -46.39
CA PHE A 71 -0.94 -4.72 -47.25
C PHE A 71 -0.18 -3.81 -48.24
N LYS A 72 1.01 -3.31 -47.88
CA LYS A 72 1.86 -2.49 -48.76
C LYS A 72 2.56 -3.32 -49.84
N ASP A 73 2.97 -4.55 -49.53
CA ASP A 73 3.66 -5.42 -50.49
C ASP A 73 2.73 -6.01 -51.55
N ILE A 74 1.47 -6.27 -51.21
CA ILE A 74 0.46 -6.79 -52.15
C ILE A 74 0.04 -5.73 -53.18
N GLN A 75 -0.11 -4.46 -52.78
CA GLN A 75 -0.45 -3.38 -53.73
C GLN A 75 0.71 -3.03 -54.68
N LEU A 76 1.97 -3.20 -54.24
CA LEU A 76 3.15 -2.95 -55.07
C LEU A 76 3.40 -4.05 -56.12
N GLN A 77 2.98 -5.29 -55.86
CA GLN A 77 3.06 -6.40 -56.83
C GLN A 77 1.97 -6.30 -57.92
N GLN A 78 0.76 -5.87 -57.58
CA GLN A 78 -0.33 -5.70 -58.54
C GLN A 78 -0.09 -4.53 -59.51
N PHE A 79 0.58 -3.46 -59.05
CA PHE A 79 0.95 -2.31 -59.89
C PHE A 79 2.09 -2.62 -60.88
N LYS A 80 3.02 -3.52 -60.52
CA LYS A 80 4.14 -3.95 -61.40
C LYS A 80 3.70 -4.85 -62.56
N GLN A 81 2.57 -5.55 -62.45
CA GLN A 81 2.03 -6.36 -63.56
C GLN A 81 1.39 -5.53 -64.68
N TYR A 82 0.88 -4.33 -64.38
CA TYR A 82 0.18 -3.47 -65.35
C TYR A 82 1.10 -2.66 -66.28
N ILE A 83 2.35 -2.39 -65.88
CA ILE A 83 3.31 -1.58 -66.66
C ILE A 83 3.99 -2.38 -67.79
N SER A 84 3.93 -3.72 -67.76
CA SER A 84 4.65 -4.60 -68.69
C SER A 84 4.01 -4.79 -70.08
N LYS A 85 2.92 -4.09 -70.42
CA LYS A 85 2.09 -4.40 -71.60
C LYS A 85 2.00 -3.32 -72.70
N PHE A 86 2.88 -2.31 -72.71
CA PHE A 86 2.72 -1.13 -73.58
C PHE A 86 3.96 -0.67 -74.36
N GLU A 87 4.80 -1.60 -74.88
CA GLU A 87 5.92 -1.20 -75.74
C GLU A 87 6.12 -2.11 -76.96
N LYS A 88 5.85 -1.54 -78.14
CA LYS A 88 6.65 -1.52 -79.38
C LYS A 88 5.94 -1.98 -80.65
N ASP A 89 6.02 -1.07 -81.62
CA ASP A 89 5.34 -1.02 -82.89
C ASP A 89 6.38 -1.01 -84.03
N SER A 90 5.91 -1.36 -85.23
CA SER A 90 6.40 -0.95 -86.56
C SER A 90 7.53 -1.72 -87.30
N SER A 91 7.08 -2.36 -88.39
CA SER A 91 7.54 -2.23 -89.79
C SER A 91 8.91 -2.77 -90.25
N LEU A 92 8.87 -3.68 -91.24
CA LEU A 92 9.77 -3.59 -92.40
C LEU A 92 9.16 -4.20 -93.68
N MET A 93 8.95 -3.28 -94.64
CA MET A 93 9.49 -3.36 -96.00
C MET A 93 8.93 -4.44 -96.94
N GLN A 94 8.10 -4.01 -97.90
CA GLN A 94 8.53 -3.44 -99.18
C GLN A 94 9.22 -4.46 -100.10
N LYS A 95 8.58 -4.59 -101.27
CA LYS A 95 9.13 -5.02 -102.56
C LYS A 95 9.13 -6.52 -102.80
N PHE A 96 8.03 -6.98 -103.36
CA PHE A 96 8.13 -7.62 -104.69
C PHE A 96 7.05 -7.05 -105.62
N THR A 97 7.28 -5.77 -105.90
CA THR A 97 6.76 -4.94 -106.98
C THR A 97 7.16 -5.57 -108.33
N GLN A 98 6.27 -5.57 -109.32
CA GLN A 98 6.44 -5.88 -110.75
C GLN A 98 5.88 -7.22 -111.27
N PHE A 99 4.75 -7.66 -110.72
CA PHE A 99 3.63 -8.17 -111.55
C PHE A 99 2.61 -7.03 -111.87
N ASP A 100 3.07 -5.80 -111.68
CA ASP A 100 2.35 -4.53 -111.47
C ASP A 100 1.65 -3.91 -112.69
N GLN A 101 1.58 -4.55 -113.86
CA GLN A 101 0.99 -3.88 -115.03
C GLN A 101 -0.32 -4.50 -115.50
N ILE A 102 -0.59 -5.77 -115.18
CA ILE A 102 -1.89 -6.42 -115.46
C ILE A 102 -2.78 -6.40 -114.20
N GLU A 103 -2.18 -6.37 -113.01
CA GLU A 103 -2.90 -6.24 -111.74
C GLU A 103 -3.50 -4.84 -111.54
N ALA A 104 -3.02 -3.79 -112.22
CA ALA A 104 -3.41 -2.39 -111.97
C ALA A 104 -4.87 -2.06 -112.33
N GLU A 105 -5.43 -2.65 -113.39
CA GLU A 105 -6.83 -2.39 -113.80
C GLU A 105 -7.83 -3.25 -113.03
N LEU A 106 -7.47 -4.48 -112.66
CA LEU A 106 -8.26 -5.33 -111.76
C LEU A 106 -8.11 -4.90 -110.27
N LYS A 107 -6.97 -4.31 -109.88
CA LYS A 107 -6.78 -3.65 -108.59
C LYS A 107 -7.69 -2.46 -108.43
N LEU A 108 -7.99 -1.64 -109.42
CA LEU A 108 -8.82 -0.46 -109.14
C LEU A 108 -10.23 -0.87 -108.61
N HIS A 109 -10.88 -1.82 -109.29
CA HIS A 109 -12.18 -2.34 -108.88
C HIS A 109 -12.13 -3.32 -107.71
N LYS A 110 -11.07 -4.12 -107.58
CA LYS A 110 -10.88 -5.02 -106.44
C LYS A 110 -10.37 -4.28 -105.20
N GLN A 111 -9.62 -3.19 -105.33
CA GLN A 111 -9.20 -2.28 -104.25
C GLN A 111 -10.35 -1.38 -103.83
N GLU A 112 -11.27 -0.95 -104.68
CA GLU A 112 -12.48 -0.29 -104.18
C GLU A 112 -13.34 -1.28 -103.38
N LYS A 113 -13.50 -2.51 -103.87
CA LYS A 113 -14.25 -3.56 -103.16
C LYS A 113 -13.53 -4.06 -101.90
N GLU A 114 -12.24 -4.34 -101.95
CA GLU A 114 -11.41 -4.73 -100.79
C GLU A 114 -11.15 -3.52 -99.89
N SER A 115 -11.11 -2.28 -100.36
CA SER A 115 -11.05 -1.09 -99.50
C SER A 115 -12.37 -0.91 -98.77
N LEU A 116 -13.51 -1.08 -99.44
CA LEU A 116 -14.82 -1.02 -98.78
C LEU A 116 -15.03 -2.21 -97.84
N GLN A 117 -14.56 -3.41 -98.22
CA GLN A 117 -14.70 -4.62 -97.42
C GLN A 117 -13.66 -4.68 -96.28
N ASN A 118 -12.45 -4.15 -96.47
CA ASN A 118 -11.49 -3.92 -95.40
C ASN A 118 -11.94 -2.79 -94.50
N GLN A 119 -12.51 -1.68 -95.01
CA GLN A 119 -13.14 -0.65 -94.17
C GLN A 119 -14.34 -1.20 -93.39
N LEU A 120 -15.12 -2.11 -93.97
CA LEU A 120 -16.21 -2.80 -93.26
C LEU A 120 -15.67 -3.77 -92.20
N THR A 121 -14.64 -4.58 -92.53
CA THR A 121 -14.01 -5.52 -91.59
C THR A 121 -13.23 -4.78 -90.49
N GLU A 122 -12.64 -3.63 -90.80
CA GLU A 122 -11.92 -2.74 -89.89
C GLU A 122 -12.92 -1.97 -89.01
N SER A 123 -14.05 -1.53 -89.56
CA SER A 123 -15.19 -0.99 -88.80
C SER A 123 -15.82 -2.05 -87.88
N GLU A 124 -15.95 -3.30 -88.32
CA GLU A 124 -16.42 -4.42 -87.51
C GLU A 124 -15.42 -4.80 -86.41
N LYS A 125 -14.11 -4.77 -86.70
CA LYS A 125 -13.05 -4.93 -85.70
C LYS A 125 -13.02 -3.77 -84.70
N ILE A 126 -13.25 -2.54 -85.14
CA ILE A 126 -13.40 -1.35 -84.29
C ILE A 126 -14.66 -1.50 -83.43
N ASN A 127 -15.78 -1.99 -83.98
CA ASN A 127 -17.01 -2.22 -83.23
C ASN A 127 -16.85 -3.35 -82.19
N LEU A 128 -16.21 -4.47 -82.54
CA LEU A 128 -15.86 -5.55 -81.61
C LEU A 128 -14.89 -5.09 -80.52
N GLY A 129 -13.87 -4.31 -80.88
CA GLY A 129 -12.93 -3.68 -79.95
C GLY A 129 -13.64 -2.72 -79.00
N ASN A 130 -14.52 -1.86 -79.52
CA ASN A 130 -15.33 -0.94 -78.72
C ASN A 130 -16.32 -1.68 -77.82
N GLN A 131 -16.93 -2.78 -78.27
CA GLN A 131 -17.79 -3.61 -77.43
C GLN A 131 -17.01 -4.29 -76.30
N GLN A 132 -15.78 -4.73 -76.56
CA GLN A 132 -14.91 -5.29 -75.54
C GLN A 132 -14.47 -4.23 -74.52
N VAL A 133 -14.05 -3.04 -75.00
CA VAL A 133 -13.73 -1.89 -74.14
C VAL A 133 -14.94 -1.48 -73.28
N ILE A 134 -16.15 -1.45 -73.84
CA ILE A 134 -17.38 -1.16 -73.09
C ILE A 134 -17.66 -2.25 -72.03
N LYS A 135 -17.42 -3.54 -72.34
CA LYS A 135 -17.56 -4.62 -71.35
C LYS A 135 -16.55 -4.50 -70.22
N ASP A 136 -15.29 -4.18 -70.55
CA ASP A 136 -14.22 -4.04 -69.58
C ASP A 136 -14.44 -2.80 -68.68
N LEU A 137 -14.90 -1.69 -69.26
CA LEU A 137 -15.32 -0.50 -68.50
C LEU A 137 -16.48 -0.81 -67.55
N LYS A 138 -17.53 -1.49 -68.03
CA LYS A 138 -18.67 -1.89 -67.18
C LYS A 138 -18.26 -2.83 -66.04
N LYS A 139 -17.30 -3.73 -66.28
CA LYS A 139 -16.76 -4.61 -65.24
C LYS A 139 -15.98 -3.80 -64.20
N ASN A 140 -15.15 -2.87 -64.64
CA ASN A 140 -14.37 -2.00 -63.76
C ASN A 140 -15.27 -1.10 -62.91
N ASP A 141 -16.33 -0.53 -63.50
CA ASP A 141 -17.35 0.25 -62.78
C ASP A 141 -18.06 -0.59 -61.71
N ALA A 142 -18.42 -1.84 -62.02
CA ALA A 142 -19.04 -2.75 -61.05
C ALA A 142 -18.10 -3.09 -59.88
N GLU A 143 -16.81 -3.30 -60.16
CA GLU A 143 -15.79 -3.54 -59.14
C GLU A 143 -15.56 -2.31 -58.25
N GLN A 144 -15.53 -1.10 -58.84
CA GLN A 144 -15.45 0.16 -58.08
C GLN A 144 -16.67 0.39 -57.20
N ILE A 145 -17.88 0.15 -57.72
CA ILE A 145 -19.13 0.26 -56.94
C ILE A 145 -19.11 -0.70 -55.75
N LYS A 146 -18.65 -1.94 -55.95
CA LYS A 146 -18.53 -2.94 -54.89
C LYS A 146 -17.54 -2.48 -53.81
N LEU A 147 -16.35 -2.02 -54.22
CA LEU A 147 -15.32 -1.52 -53.30
C LEU A 147 -15.84 -0.35 -52.46
N MET A 148 -16.53 0.61 -53.09
CA MET A 148 -17.14 1.76 -52.40
C MET A 148 -18.22 1.32 -51.40
N SER A 149 -19.04 0.31 -51.74
CA SER A 149 -20.03 -0.25 -50.81
C SER A 149 -19.38 -0.92 -49.60
N ASP A 150 -18.29 -1.65 -49.79
CA ASP A 150 -17.61 -2.37 -48.71
C ASP A 150 -16.90 -1.38 -47.77
N LEU A 151 -16.24 -0.36 -48.32
CA LEU A 151 -15.65 0.75 -47.53
C LEU A 151 -16.70 1.48 -46.70
N LYS A 152 -17.89 1.75 -47.27
CA LYS A 152 -18.99 2.38 -46.55
C LYS A 152 -19.45 1.54 -45.36
N ARG A 153 -19.61 0.23 -45.53
CA ARG A 153 -19.97 -0.70 -44.43
C ARG A 153 -18.91 -0.73 -43.34
N GLN A 154 -17.63 -0.72 -43.73
CA GLN A 154 -16.52 -0.71 -42.77
C GLN A 154 -16.52 0.60 -41.95
N TYR A 155 -16.73 1.74 -42.60
CA TYR A 155 -16.85 3.04 -41.94
C TYR A 155 -18.02 3.08 -40.94
N GLU A 156 -19.20 2.59 -41.35
CA GLU A 156 -20.38 2.51 -40.48
C GLU A 156 -20.12 1.62 -39.25
N SER A 157 -19.48 0.45 -39.44
CA SER A 157 -19.10 -0.45 -38.35
C SER A 157 -18.11 0.19 -37.37
N GLN A 158 -17.10 0.91 -37.87
CA GLN A 158 -16.14 1.63 -37.03
C GLN A 158 -16.79 2.78 -36.26
N SER A 159 -17.72 3.52 -36.90
CA SER A 159 -18.45 4.61 -36.25
C SER A 159 -19.28 4.13 -35.06
N ILE A 160 -19.92 2.96 -35.17
CA ILE A 160 -20.66 2.33 -34.06
C ILE A 160 -19.70 1.98 -32.91
N LYS A 161 -18.57 1.35 -33.21
CA LYS A 161 -17.58 0.95 -32.20
C LYS A 161 -16.98 2.14 -31.44
N ILE A 162 -16.79 3.27 -32.13
CA ILE A 162 -16.34 4.53 -31.50
C ILE A 162 -17.37 5.03 -30.49
N LYS A 163 -18.66 5.05 -30.86
CA LYS A 163 -19.74 5.48 -29.96
C LYS A 163 -19.86 4.58 -28.73
N GLU A 164 -19.69 3.28 -28.88
CA GLU A 164 -19.68 2.33 -27.75
C GLU A 164 -18.52 2.60 -26.78
N LEU A 165 -17.32 2.88 -27.32
CA LEU A 165 -16.15 3.22 -26.50
C LEU A 165 -16.31 4.56 -25.77
N GLU A 166 -16.92 5.56 -26.42
CA GLU A 166 -17.23 6.85 -25.78
C GLU A 166 -18.21 6.66 -24.60
N GLN A 167 -19.24 5.83 -24.77
CA GLN A 167 -20.18 5.51 -23.67
C GLN A 167 -19.47 4.78 -22.51
N GLN A 168 -18.60 3.81 -22.80
CA GLN A 168 -17.82 3.13 -21.77
C GLN A 168 -16.90 4.09 -21.03
N LYS A 169 -16.24 5.01 -21.74
CA LYS A 169 -15.39 6.04 -21.13
C LYS A 169 -16.18 6.89 -20.12
N THR A 170 -17.37 7.36 -20.49
CA THR A 170 -18.22 8.14 -19.58
C THR A 170 -18.63 7.34 -18.33
N GLN A 171 -18.95 6.05 -18.47
CA GLN A 171 -19.25 5.18 -17.33
C GLN A 171 -18.05 5.02 -16.40
N PHE A 172 -16.84 4.84 -16.95
CA PHE A 172 -15.61 4.77 -16.15
C PHE A 172 -15.32 6.07 -15.41
N GLU A 173 -15.52 7.23 -16.04
CA GLU A 173 -15.33 8.53 -15.38
C GLU A 173 -16.27 8.73 -14.18
N ILE A 174 -17.51 8.23 -14.26
CA ILE A 174 -18.47 8.26 -13.14
C ILE A 174 -17.96 7.37 -11.99
N ILE A 175 -17.54 6.13 -12.30
CA ILE A 175 -17.02 5.19 -11.30
C ILE A 175 -15.79 5.76 -10.60
N VAL A 176 -14.88 6.40 -11.33
CA VAL A 176 -13.67 7.02 -10.75
C VAL A 176 -14.06 8.11 -9.76
N LYS A 177 -14.99 9.00 -10.11
CA LYS A 177 -15.47 10.07 -9.21
C LYS A 177 -16.14 9.52 -7.95
N GLU A 178 -16.93 8.46 -8.06
CA GLU A 178 -17.56 7.81 -6.91
C GLU A 178 -16.50 7.20 -5.96
N LYS A 179 -15.47 6.55 -6.52
CA LYS A 179 -14.38 5.95 -5.74
C LYS A 179 -13.50 7.01 -5.07
N GLU A 180 -13.23 8.13 -5.73
CA GLU A 180 -12.52 9.27 -5.14
C GLU A 180 -13.30 9.86 -3.94
N GLY A 181 -14.62 10.01 -4.05
CA GLY A 181 -15.47 10.44 -2.94
C GLY A 181 -15.44 9.48 -1.75
N ALA A 182 -15.51 8.17 -2.01
CA ALA A 182 -15.40 7.16 -0.95
C ALA A 182 -14.02 7.17 -0.26
N LEU A 183 -12.93 7.36 -1.02
CA LEU A 183 -11.58 7.47 -0.47
C LEU A 183 -11.43 8.69 0.43
N GLN A 184 -11.94 9.86 0.02
CA GLN A 184 -11.91 11.07 0.85
C GLN A 184 -12.69 10.90 2.16
N MET A 185 -13.84 10.22 2.14
CA MET A 185 -14.58 9.91 3.36
C MET A 185 -13.81 8.98 4.30
N CYS A 186 -13.14 7.96 3.75
CA CYS A 186 -12.31 7.04 4.54
C CYS A 186 -11.12 7.76 5.20
N GLN A 187 -10.46 8.67 4.47
CA GLN A 187 -9.36 9.49 5.01
C GLN A 187 -9.82 10.37 6.18
N LYS A 188 -10.95 11.09 6.02
CA LYS A 188 -11.52 11.91 7.11
C LYS A 188 -11.89 11.08 8.34
N GLN A 189 -12.39 9.86 8.15
CA GLN A 189 -12.73 8.97 9.26
C GLN A 189 -11.46 8.49 9.99
N ASN A 190 -10.38 8.20 9.27
CA ASN A 190 -9.10 7.80 9.86
C ASN A 190 -8.49 8.94 10.69
N GLU A 191 -8.49 10.17 10.18
CA GLU A 191 -8.03 11.35 10.94
C GLU A 191 -8.82 11.52 12.25
N LYS A 192 -10.15 11.35 12.21
CA LYS A 192 -11.00 11.41 13.41
C LYS A 192 -10.68 10.30 14.40
N ASN A 193 -10.40 9.08 13.93
CA ASN A 193 -10.03 7.95 14.77
C ASN A 193 -8.67 8.16 15.44
N GLU A 194 -7.69 8.72 14.72
CA GLU A 194 -6.38 9.05 15.29
C GLU A 194 -6.48 10.11 16.38
N GLU A 195 -7.31 11.13 16.18
CA GLU A 195 -7.54 12.17 17.19
C GLU A 195 -8.22 11.60 18.45
N MET A 196 -9.21 10.73 18.27
CA MET A 196 -9.86 10.03 19.38
C MET A 196 -8.88 9.13 20.16
N LEU A 197 -7.97 8.45 19.46
CA LEU A 197 -6.92 7.66 20.11
C LEU A 197 -5.93 8.52 20.90
N LYS A 198 -5.59 9.72 20.41
CA LYS A 198 -4.75 10.68 21.16
C LYS A 198 -5.46 11.15 22.43
N GLN A 199 -6.75 11.49 22.34
CA GLN A 199 -7.56 11.91 23.50
C GLN A 199 -7.70 10.80 24.54
N LEU A 200 -7.90 9.56 24.10
CA LEU A 200 -7.96 8.39 24.99
C LEU A 200 -6.64 8.16 25.73
N LYS A 201 -5.50 8.23 25.02
CA LYS A 201 -4.16 8.13 25.63
C LYS A 201 -3.94 9.21 26.68
N GLN A 202 -4.23 10.47 26.35
CA GLN A 202 -4.12 11.59 27.29
C GLN A 202 -4.99 11.41 28.53
N THR A 203 -6.20 10.85 28.37
CA THR A 203 -7.11 10.58 29.48
C THR A 203 -6.59 9.48 30.39
N MET A 204 -6.05 8.39 29.83
CA MET A 204 -5.45 7.30 30.62
C MET A 204 -4.22 7.76 31.40
N ASP A 205 -3.33 8.50 30.74
CA ASP A 205 -2.12 9.04 31.38
C ASP A 205 -2.49 9.99 32.55
N TRP A 206 -3.49 10.84 32.32
CA TRP A 206 -4.00 11.76 33.35
C TRP A 206 -4.65 11.02 34.53
N GLN A 207 -5.46 10.00 34.26
CA GLN A 207 -6.11 9.19 35.31
C GLN A 207 -5.10 8.42 36.18
N PHE A 208 -4.01 7.93 35.58
CA PHE A 208 -2.95 7.24 36.31
C PHE A 208 -2.30 8.18 37.34
N SER A 209 -1.88 9.38 36.92
CA SER A 209 -1.21 10.33 37.82
C SER A 209 -2.10 10.87 38.93
N GLN A 210 -3.40 11.09 38.67
CA GLN A 210 -4.32 11.61 39.70
C GLN A 210 -4.64 10.59 40.80
N SER A 211 -4.68 9.31 40.45
CA SER A 211 -5.12 8.24 41.35
C SER A 211 -3.99 7.59 42.14
N LEU A 212 -2.72 7.93 41.88
CA LEU A 212 -1.57 7.16 42.39
C LEU A 212 -1.45 7.21 43.92
N THR A 213 -1.64 6.09 44.61
CA THR A 213 -1.62 5.98 46.07
C THR A 213 -0.81 4.78 46.52
N PHE A 214 -0.06 4.94 47.61
CA PHE A 214 0.58 3.82 48.29
C PHE A 214 -0.49 2.82 48.76
N SER A 215 -0.24 1.55 48.50
CA SER A 215 -1.14 0.45 48.81
C SER A 215 -1.13 0.14 50.30
N THR A 216 -2.31 0.07 50.91
CA THR A 216 -2.45 -0.44 52.29
C THR A 216 -2.24 -1.96 52.39
N ILE A 217 -2.26 -2.66 51.25
CA ILE A 217 -2.13 -4.11 51.13
C ILE A 217 -0.72 -4.49 50.68
N TYR A 218 -0.19 -3.84 49.64
CA TYR A 218 1.12 -4.16 49.04
C TYR A 218 2.28 -3.44 49.72
N LYS A 219 2.43 -3.67 51.02
CA LYS A 219 3.44 -3.04 51.85
C LYS A 219 3.97 -3.96 52.93
N ASN A 220 5.16 -3.65 53.42
CA ASN A 220 5.65 -4.22 54.67
C ASN A 220 4.74 -3.78 55.85
N SER A 221 4.57 -4.66 56.84
CA SER A 221 3.75 -4.39 58.02
C SER A 221 4.24 -3.19 58.83
N ASN A 222 5.53 -2.86 58.76
CA ASN A 222 6.18 -1.77 59.49
C ASN A 222 6.10 -0.41 58.79
N CYS A 223 5.42 -0.31 57.65
CA CYS A 223 5.12 0.95 56.98
C CYS A 223 3.76 1.48 57.41
N SER A 224 3.69 2.79 57.69
CA SER A 224 2.44 3.50 57.95
C SER A 224 2.09 4.39 56.77
N ILE A 225 0.82 4.34 56.33
CA ILE A 225 0.32 5.15 55.21
C ILE A 225 -0.70 6.15 55.75
N THR A 226 -0.54 7.42 55.35
CA THR A 226 -1.37 8.54 55.79
C THR A 226 -1.76 9.42 54.61
N GLN A 227 -2.53 10.48 54.86
CA GLN A 227 -2.97 11.46 53.86
C GLN A 227 -3.63 10.79 52.63
N ASN A 228 -4.62 9.94 52.88
CA ASN A 228 -5.37 9.23 51.84
C ASN A 228 -4.48 8.45 50.86
N GLY A 229 -3.45 7.77 51.37
CA GLY A 229 -2.56 6.98 50.54
C GLY A 229 -1.41 7.75 49.91
N LYS A 230 -1.28 9.07 50.15
CA LYS A 230 -0.24 9.88 49.50
C LYS A 230 1.09 9.90 50.25
N VAL A 231 1.07 9.66 51.56
CA VAL A 231 2.27 9.70 52.39
C VAL A 231 2.54 8.33 52.99
N ILE A 232 3.81 7.93 52.95
CA ILE A 232 4.28 6.74 53.62
C ILE A 232 5.49 7.04 54.49
N GLU A 233 5.53 6.42 55.66
CA GLU A 233 6.61 6.56 56.62
C GLU A 233 6.94 5.23 57.32
N THR A 234 8.15 5.16 57.83
CA THR A 234 8.57 4.13 58.79
C THR A 234 9.57 4.73 59.77
N ASN A 235 9.65 4.11 60.94
CA ASN A 235 10.61 4.40 62.00
C ASN A 235 11.37 3.13 62.43
N GLN A 236 11.26 2.04 61.66
CA GLN A 236 11.81 0.73 62.00
C GLN A 236 13.11 0.49 61.24
N TYR A 237 14.08 -0.14 61.91
CA TYR A 237 15.31 -0.57 61.26
C TYR A 237 15.04 -1.73 60.30
N GLY A 238 15.82 -1.82 59.23
CA GLY A 238 15.65 -2.79 58.15
C GLY A 238 14.90 -2.19 56.97
N TRP A 239 14.93 -2.88 55.82
CA TRP A 239 14.28 -2.38 54.62
C TRP A 239 12.82 -2.77 54.54
N GLN A 240 11.97 -1.79 54.36
CA GLN A 240 10.54 -1.94 54.17
C GLN A 240 10.14 -1.41 52.80
N CYS A 241 9.59 -2.29 51.96
CA CYS A 241 9.02 -1.91 50.67
C CYS A 241 7.56 -1.52 50.81
N CYS A 242 7.12 -0.55 50.02
CA CYS A 242 5.72 -0.34 49.70
C CYS A 242 5.55 -0.02 48.23
N MET A 243 4.51 -0.59 47.64
CA MET A 243 4.10 -0.35 46.28
C MET A 243 2.84 0.51 46.24
N CYS A 244 2.56 1.13 45.09
CA CYS A 244 1.27 1.76 44.84
C CYS A 244 0.21 0.71 44.45
N ASP A 245 -1.07 1.04 44.62
CA ASP A 245 -2.18 0.19 44.18
C ASP A 245 -2.27 0.11 42.64
N GLN A 246 -1.88 1.19 41.97
CA GLN A 246 -2.00 1.33 40.53
C GLN A 246 -0.80 0.71 39.82
N MET A 247 -1.10 -0.23 38.93
CA MET A 247 -0.14 -0.80 37.98
C MET A 247 0.24 0.24 36.92
N ILE A 248 1.50 0.27 36.52
CA ILE A 248 1.96 1.06 35.37
C ILE A 248 1.28 0.52 34.09
N PRO A 249 0.51 1.36 33.36
CA PRO A 249 -0.09 0.98 32.09
C PRO A 249 0.94 0.41 31.11
N LYS A 250 0.58 -0.69 30.44
CA LYS A 250 1.46 -1.36 29.46
C LYS A 250 1.71 -0.54 28.19
N ASN A 251 0.90 0.48 27.97
CA ASN A 251 0.92 1.29 26.76
C ASN A 251 1.25 2.73 27.13
N GLY A 252 2.47 3.17 26.80
CA GLY A 252 2.84 4.58 26.82
C GLY A 252 4.00 4.93 27.75
N LEU A 253 4.13 6.23 27.94
CA LEU A 253 5.10 6.91 28.79
C LEU A 253 4.35 7.45 30.00
N ILE A 254 4.68 6.98 31.19
CA ILE A 254 4.10 7.49 32.43
C ILE A 254 5.13 8.25 33.23
N GLN A 255 4.65 9.23 33.99
CA GLN A 255 5.48 9.95 34.94
C GLN A 255 4.77 10.05 36.30
N PHE A 256 5.54 9.92 37.36
CA PHE A 256 5.12 10.20 38.73
C PHE A 256 6.25 10.87 39.50
N ALA A 257 5.93 11.56 40.59
CA ALA A 257 6.92 12.27 41.38
C ALA A 257 6.82 11.88 42.85
N ILE A 258 7.98 11.73 43.48
CA ILE A 258 8.13 11.44 44.90
C ILE A 258 8.87 12.59 45.56
N LYS A 259 8.25 13.21 46.58
CA LYS A 259 8.86 14.21 47.44
C LYS A 259 9.44 13.55 48.68
N ILE A 260 10.70 13.86 48.98
CA ILE A 260 11.37 13.41 50.19
C ILE A 260 11.01 14.34 51.34
N ILE A 261 10.28 13.86 52.35
CA ILE A 261 9.94 14.65 53.55
C ILE A 261 10.98 14.44 54.66
N GLU A 262 11.41 13.20 54.87
CA GLU A 262 12.42 12.84 55.85
C GLU A 262 13.23 11.66 55.33
N ILE A 263 14.57 11.72 55.46
CA ILE A 263 15.46 10.71 54.87
C ILE A 263 16.48 10.20 55.88
N SER A 264 16.55 8.88 56.00
CA SER A 264 17.67 8.14 56.58
C SER A 264 18.29 7.23 55.53
N SER A 265 17.49 6.35 54.94
CA SER A 265 17.87 5.50 53.80
C SER A 265 16.64 5.18 52.97
N ILE A 266 16.60 5.72 51.74
CA ILE A 266 15.45 5.59 50.84
C ILE A 266 15.91 5.12 49.46
N MET A 267 15.15 4.19 48.89
CA MET A 267 15.21 3.87 47.46
C MET A 267 13.88 4.19 46.78
N ILE A 268 13.95 4.70 45.54
CA ILE A 268 12.77 5.06 44.73
C ILE A 268 12.87 4.36 43.39
N GLY A 269 11.75 3.79 42.94
CA GLY A 269 11.72 3.16 41.63
C GLY A 269 10.43 2.42 41.32
N ILE A 270 10.58 1.30 40.62
CA ILE A 270 9.48 0.45 40.17
C ILE A 270 9.81 -1.03 40.44
N GLY A 271 8.79 -1.86 40.59
CA GLY A 271 9.01 -3.28 40.84
C GLY A 271 7.87 -4.20 40.43
N PHE A 272 8.21 -5.49 40.33
CA PHE A 272 7.27 -6.58 40.09
C PHE A 272 6.63 -6.99 41.40
N ARG A 273 5.32 -6.75 41.53
CA ARG A 273 4.57 -7.01 42.78
C ARG A 273 4.78 -8.42 43.29
N ASP A 274 4.62 -9.42 42.43
CA ASP A 274 4.63 -10.82 42.85
C ASP A 274 6.02 -11.26 43.36
N ILE A 275 7.11 -10.71 42.79
CA ILE A 275 8.48 -11.00 43.24
C ILE A 275 8.72 -10.34 44.60
N VAL A 276 8.38 -9.06 44.76
CA VAL A 276 8.56 -8.35 46.03
C VAL A 276 7.68 -8.94 47.14
N GLN A 277 6.45 -9.33 46.82
CA GLN A 277 5.52 -9.97 47.74
C GLN A 277 6.04 -11.32 48.23
N SER A 278 6.67 -12.14 47.36
CA SER A 278 7.27 -13.42 47.75
C SER A 278 8.34 -13.31 48.84
N ARG A 279 8.85 -12.09 49.07
CA ARG A 279 9.86 -11.75 50.06
C ARG A 279 9.31 -10.93 51.22
N ASN A 280 7.99 -10.97 51.42
CA ASN A 280 7.27 -10.25 52.47
C ASN A 280 7.57 -8.75 52.50
N TYR A 281 7.80 -8.13 51.33
CA TYR A 281 8.10 -6.71 51.19
C TYR A 281 9.31 -6.25 52.03
N GLY A 282 10.24 -7.16 52.36
CA GLY A 282 11.48 -6.86 53.09
C GLY A 282 12.74 -7.12 52.24
N ASN A 283 13.90 -6.70 52.75
CA ASN A 283 15.25 -7.04 52.25
C ASN A 283 15.41 -7.00 50.71
N CYS A 284 15.62 -5.80 50.15
CA CYS A 284 15.65 -5.55 48.71
C CYS A 284 17.04 -5.33 48.08
N TYR A 285 18.12 -5.65 48.81
CA TYR A 285 19.49 -5.30 48.36
C TYR A 285 20.09 -6.27 47.33
N ASP A 286 19.64 -7.53 47.33
CA ASP A 286 20.24 -8.53 46.45
C ASP A 286 19.77 -8.38 45.00
N ILE A 287 20.43 -9.08 44.10
CA ILE A 287 20.00 -9.15 42.70
C ILE A 287 18.76 -10.04 42.60
N GLY A 288 17.93 -9.83 41.58
CA GLY A 288 16.72 -10.64 41.39
C GLY A 288 15.60 -10.33 42.40
N GLN A 289 15.70 -9.22 43.15
CA GLN A 289 14.71 -8.77 44.13
C GLN A 289 13.44 -8.17 43.50
N GLY A 290 13.42 -8.06 42.17
CA GLY A 290 12.24 -7.67 41.40
C GLY A 290 12.01 -6.17 41.31
N THR A 291 13.04 -5.34 41.50
CA THR A 291 12.92 -3.88 41.53
C THR A 291 14.04 -3.19 40.77
N TYR A 292 13.72 -2.03 40.19
CA TYR A 292 14.66 -1.09 39.59
C TYR A 292 14.59 0.19 40.40
N ASN A 293 15.65 0.54 41.12
CA ASN A 293 15.66 1.64 42.08
C ASN A 293 16.94 2.48 42.00
N ILE A 294 16.81 3.76 42.36
CA ILE A 294 17.93 4.59 42.80
C ILE A 294 17.91 4.75 44.31
N TYR A 295 19.07 4.73 44.95
CA TYR A 295 19.27 4.93 46.38
C TYR A 295 19.75 6.36 46.66
N TYR A 296 19.44 6.89 47.84
CA TYR A 296 19.66 8.31 48.15
C TYR A 296 21.10 8.82 47.98
N ASN A 297 22.08 7.93 48.07
CA ASN A 297 23.50 8.28 47.90
C ASN A 297 23.96 8.21 46.43
N GLY A 298 23.05 8.01 45.47
CA GLY A 298 23.36 7.88 44.05
C GLY A 298 23.69 6.46 43.57
N GLN A 299 23.58 5.45 44.43
CA GLN A 299 23.69 4.05 43.98
C GLN A 299 22.46 3.59 43.20
N CYS A 300 22.66 2.61 42.33
CA CYS A 300 21.60 1.97 41.54
C CYS A 300 21.44 0.50 41.95
N TYR A 301 20.18 0.04 42.00
CA TYR A 301 19.80 -1.36 42.20
C TYR A 301 18.87 -1.79 41.04
N ASN A 302 19.13 -2.94 40.43
CA ASN A 302 18.52 -3.40 39.19
C ASN A 302 18.10 -4.88 39.31
N HIS A 303 16.94 -5.24 38.77
CA HIS A 303 16.50 -6.63 38.74
C HIS A 303 17.46 -7.57 38.01
N ASP A 304 18.02 -7.13 36.87
CA ASP A 304 18.58 -8.02 35.83
C ASP A 304 20.08 -7.90 35.61
N GLN A 305 20.74 -6.85 36.11
CA GLN A 305 22.15 -6.54 35.80
C GLN A 305 23.00 -6.41 37.05
N GLN A 306 23.71 -7.48 37.39
CA GLN A 306 24.63 -7.56 38.53
C GLN A 306 25.78 -6.53 38.43
N ASP A 307 26.29 -6.28 37.24
CA ASP A 307 27.51 -5.46 37.04
C ASP A 307 27.30 -3.97 37.38
N LYS A 308 26.05 -3.53 37.46
CA LYS A 308 25.67 -2.14 37.79
C LYS A 308 25.15 -1.97 39.22
N HIS A 309 25.02 -3.06 39.97
CA HIS A 309 24.61 -2.99 41.36
C HIS A 309 25.62 -2.20 42.18
N THR A 310 25.13 -1.31 43.04
CA THR A 310 25.92 -0.57 44.05
C THR A 310 26.95 0.43 43.51
N GLN A 311 27.04 0.64 42.18
CA GLN A 311 27.84 1.72 41.63
C GLN A 311 27.14 3.06 41.86
N GLN A 312 27.88 4.10 42.24
CA GLN A 312 27.39 5.48 42.34
C GLN A 312 27.26 6.11 40.95
N ILE A 313 26.33 5.60 40.14
CA ILE A 313 26.11 5.99 38.74
C ILE A 313 24.87 6.87 38.55
N ALA A 314 24.00 6.95 39.56
CA ALA A 314 22.88 7.87 39.58
C ALA A 314 23.30 9.19 40.27
N PHE A 315 22.34 9.93 40.82
CA PHE A 315 22.58 11.18 41.54
C PHE A 315 22.10 11.08 42.99
N PRO A 316 22.77 11.77 43.94
CA PRO A 316 22.32 11.80 45.32
C PRO A 316 21.09 12.71 45.49
N PHE A 317 20.26 12.37 46.46
CA PHE A 317 19.10 13.16 46.86
C PHE A 317 18.90 13.17 48.37
N SER A 318 18.23 14.19 48.87
CA SER A 318 18.04 14.49 50.29
C SER A 318 16.63 15.00 50.60
N THR A 319 16.36 15.29 51.87
CA THR A 319 15.12 15.94 52.30
C THR A 319 14.80 17.17 51.44
N ASN A 320 13.51 17.34 51.12
CA ASN A 320 12.92 18.34 50.24
C ASN A 320 13.18 18.17 48.73
N ASP A 321 14.00 17.21 48.30
CA ASP A 321 14.11 16.91 46.88
C ASP A 321 12.82 16.27 46.33
N ILE A 322 12.54 16.54 45.06
CA ILE A 322 11.48 15.91 44.28
C ILE A 322 12.13 15.10 43.17
N ILE A 323 11.84 13.80 43.15
CA ILE A 323 12.34 12.85 42.17
C ILE A 323 11.21 12.52 41.21
N ILE A 324 11.38 12.88 39.95
CA ILE A 324 10.48 12.55 38.86
C ILE A 324 10.93 11.22 38.28
N VAL A 325 10.02 10.25 38.24
CA VAL A 325 10.25 8.92 37.66
C VAL A 325 9.42 8.83 36.38
N GLU A 326 10.10 8.60 35.27
CA GLU A 326 9.55 8.40 33.94
C GLU A 326 9.73 6.93 33.55
N VAL A 327 8.67 6.28 33.08
CA VAL A 327 8.71 4.87 32.66
C VAL A 327 8.09 4.76 31.28
N ASP A 328 8.84 4.18 30.34
CA ASP A 328 8.38 3.89 28.98
C ASP A 328 8.38 2.38 28.79
N ILE A 329 7.19 1.79 28.81
CA ILE A 329 7.04 0.33 28.69
C ILE A 329 7.39 -0.15 27.27
N GLN A 330 7.16 0.69 26.25
CA GLN A 330 7.43 0.32 24.85
C GLN A 330 8.92 0.40 24.53
N LYS A 331 9.59 1.46 24.99
CA LYS A 331 11.04 1.64 24.86
C LYS A 331 11.84 0.92 25.95
N LYS A 332 11.17 0.27 26.90
CA LYS A 332 11.73 -0.58 27.95
C LYS A 332 12.78 0.14 28.80
N TYR A 333 12.45 1.34 29.29
CA TYR A 333 13.31 2.04 30.24
C TYR A 333 12.55 2.68 31.40
N VAL A 334 13.30 2.95 32.47
CA VAL A 334 12.93 3.86 33.56
C VAL A 334 14.01 4.94 33.66
N LYS A 335 13.58 6.18 33.86
CA LYS A 335 14.44 7.35 34.04
C LYS A 335 14.05 8.10 35.30
N TRP A 336 15.02 8.41 36.13
CA TRP A 336 14.86 9.29 37.29
C TRP A 336 15.45 10.65 36.97
N THR A 337 14.77 11.70 37.40
CA THR A 337 15.23 13.09 37.28
C THR A 337 15.03 13.83 38.59
N LYS A 338 16.08 14.45 39.10
CA LYS A 338 16.01 15.34 40.27
C LYS A 338 15.53 16.73 39.84
N GLN A 339 14.34 17.13 40.26
CA GLN A 339 13.69 18.36 39.76
C GLN A 339 14.55 19.62 39.96
N SER A 340 15.24 19.74 41.09
CA SER A 340 16.01 20.94 41.46
C SER A 340 17.27 21.16 40.61
N THR A 341 17.82 20.10 40.01
CA THR A 341 19.12 20.14 39.32
C THR A 341 19.08 19.61 37.89
N ASN A 342 17.96 19.02 37.47
CA ASN A 342 17.80 18.28 36.22
C ASN A 342 18.82 17.15 36.01
N GLN A 343 19.54 16.72 37.06
CA GLN A 343 20.34 15.50 37.00
C GLN A 343 19.41 14.32 36.73
N SER A 344 19.79 13.47 35.78
CA SER A 344 18.99 12.32 35.40
C SER A 344 19.82 11.06 35.22
N PHE A 345 19.16 9.92 35.39
CA PHE A 345 19.76 8.59 35.25
C PHE A 345 18.73 7.66 34.63
N THR A 346 19.15 6.77 33.72
CA THR A 346 18.26 5.89 32.97
C THR A 346 18.75 4.45 33.00
N LEU A 347 17.81 3.51 33.16
CA LEU A 347 18.03 2.08 33.09
C LEU A 347 17.07 1.43 32.11
N ASN A 348 17.54 0.40 31.43
CA ASN A 348 16.66 -0.52 30.71
C ASN A 348 15.95 -1.44 31.72
N ILE A 349 14.71 -1.82 31.41
CA ILE A 349 13.87 -2.64 32.29
C ILE A 349 13.24 -3.80 31.52
N ASP A 350 13.06 -4.93 32.18
CA ASP A 350 12.13 -5.96 31.73
C ASP A 350 10.68 -5.50 31.93
N THR A 351 9.88 -5.65 30.88
CA THR A 351 8.46 -5.29 30.82
C THR A 351 7.55 -6.51 30.61
N SER A 352 8.11 -7.72 30.72
CA SER A 352 7.38 -9.00 30.57
C SER A 352 6.27 -9.18 31.61
N LYS A 353 6.40 -8.55 32.78
CA LYS A 353 5.45 -8.60 33.90
C LYS A 353 4.96 -7.22 34.32
N ASP A 354 3.95 -7.20 35.17
CA ASP A 354 3.32 -5.97 35.67
C ASP A 354 4.26 -5.24 36.63
N LEU A 355 4.43 -3.94 36.38
CA LEU A 355 5.31 -3.05 37.14
C LEU A 355 4.48 -2.06 37.93
N TYR A 356 4.95 -1.76 39.14
CA TYR A 356 4.29 -0.86 40.08
C TYR A 356 5.29 0.16 40.61
N PRO A 357 4.91 1.44 40.79
CA PRO A 357 5.73 2.40 41.51
C PRO A 357 5.96 1.91 42.94
N CYS A 358 7.20 1.98 43.41
CA CYS A 358 7.57 1.52 44.73
C CYS A 358 8.62 2.40 45.40
N VAL A 359 8.61 2.36 46.72
CA VAL A 359 9.65 2.95 47.56
C VAL A 359 10.13 1.92 48.56
N HIS A 360 11.41 1.95 48.87
CA HIS A 360 11.98 1.23 49.99
C HIS A 360 12.47 2.24 51.02
N LEU A 361 12.10 2.01 52.27
CA LEU A 361 12.42 2.85 53.40
C LEU A 361 13.24 2.03 54.40
N ASN A 362 14.14 2.67 55.12
CA ASN A 362 14.86 2.06 56.23
C ASN A 362 15.10 3.09 57.33
N SER A 363 14.87 2.70 58.58
CA SER A 363 14.99 3.56 59.76
C SER A 363 13.94 4.67 59.74
N ARG A 364 14.32 5.92 60.00
CA ARG A 364 13.38 7.06 60.03
C ARG A 364 13.29 7.72 58.66
N CYS A 365 12.25 7.37 57.90
CA CYS A 365 12.03 7.88 56.55
C CYS A 365 10.55 8.22 56.30
N LYS A 366 10.32 9.25 55.49
CA LYS A 366 8.99 9.71 55.09
C LYS A 366 9.02 10.29 53.68
N VAL A 367 8.10 9.84 52.84
CA VAL A 367 7.96 10.33 51.46
C VAL A 367 6.49 10.56 51.11
N GLU A 368 6.28 11.42 50.12
CA GLU A 368 4.96 11.78 49.58
C GLU A 368 4.95 11.56 48.07
N ILE A 369 3.89 10.96 47.55
CA ILE A 369 3.65 10.87 46.11
C ILE A 369 2.82 12.06 45.64
N LEU A 370 3.26 12.70 44.56
CA LEU A 370 2.64 13.91 44.03
C LEU A 370 1.74 13.58 42.84
N ASN A 371 0.53 14.15 42.82
CA ASN A 371 -0.49 13.90 41.77
C ASN A 371 -0.18 14.58 40.43
N GLN A 372 0.73 15.54 40.42
CA GLN A 372 1.09 16.31 39.24
C GLN A 372 2.62 16.38 39.16
N VAL A 373 3.15 15.86 38.06
CA VAL A 373 4.50 16.22 37.62
C VAL A 373 4.36 17.61 37.00
N PHE A 374 5.01 18.61 37.60
CA PHE A 374 4.97 19.99 37.12
C PHE A 374 5.41 20.01 35.65
N LYS A 375 4.50 20.39 34.75
CA LYS A 375 4.82 20.67 33.33
C LYS A 375 5.50 22.01 33.21
#